data_AF-A0A9X8ZZR0-F1
#
_entry.id   AF-A0A9X8ZZR0-F1
#
_cell.length_a   1.000
_cell.length_b   1.000
_cell.length_c   1.000
_cell.angle_alpha   90.00
_cell.angle_beta   90.00
_cell.angle_gamma   90.00
#
_symmetry.space_group_name_H-M   'P 1'
#
loop_
_entity.id
_entity.type
_entity.pdbx_description
1 polymer ?
#
loop_
_entity_poly.entity_id
_entity_poly.type
_entity_poly.pdbx_seq_one_letter_code
_entity_poly.pdbx_strand_id
1 'polypeptide(L)'
;AMVLGGIFNAFPYTTYSQNVGLVQLTGVRNRVIIYTCGGMLIVLGFIPKIAAITTIIPKSVLGGAMLAMFGMVMAYGIKMLS
;
A
#
# COMPACT_ATOMS: atom_id res chain seq x y z
N ALA A 1 6.53 10.84 10.27
CA ALA A 1 6.77 9.61 9.48
C ALA A 1 7.69 9.89 8.30
N MET A 2 7.32 10.78 7.36
CA MET A 2 8.14 11.11 6.18
C MET A 2 9.60 11.52 6.51
N VAL A 3 9.82 12.34 7.55
CA VAL A 3 11.19 12.71 8.00
C VAL A 3 12.00 11.49 8.43
N LEU A 4 11.41 10.62 9.24
CA LEU A 4 12.04 9.36 9.66
C LEU A 4 12.31 8.46 8.44
N GLY A 5 11.34 8.36 7.51
CA GLY A 5 11.50 7.62 6.26
C GLY A 5 12.65 8.16 5.40
N GLY A 6 12.77 9.48 5.27
CA GLY A 6 13.86 10.12 4.52
C GLY A 6 15.24 9.79 5.06
N ILE A 7 15.40 9.68 6.40
CA ILE A 7 16.65 9.21 7.02
C ILE A 7 17.00 7.78 6.58
N PHE A 8 15.98 6.92 6.40
CA PHE A 8 16.12 5.54 5.93
C PHE A 8 16.04 5.39 4.39
N ASN A 9 16.23 6.46 3.61
CA ASN A 9 16.13 6.45 2.14
C ASN A 9 14.74 6.00 1.60
N ALA A 10 13.68 6.15 2.40
CA ALA A 10 12.32 5.85 1.98
C ALA A 10 11.72 6.99 1.16
N PHE A 11 10.97 6.63 0.11
CA PHE A 11 10.23 7.58 -0.69
C PHE A 11 9.10 8.26 0.11
N PRO A 12 8.66 9.46 -0.27
CA PRO A 12 7.49 10.09 0.34
C PRO A 12 6.27 9.19 0.22
N TYR A 13 5.62 8.88 1.35
CA TYR A 13 4.44 8.02 1.39
C TYR A 13 3.23 8.78 1.94
N THR A 14 2.06 8.48 1.38
CA THR A 14 0.76 9.02 1.78
C THR A 14 -0.23 7.90 2.09
N THR A 15 -1.41 8.25 2.58
CA THR A 15 -2.48 7.30 2.84
C THR A 15 -2.95 6.64 1.54
N TYR A 16 -2.93 5.30 1.48
CA TYR A 16 -3.41 4.55 0.33
C TYR A 16 -4.94 4.54 0.25
N SER A 17 -5.49 5.04 -0.87
CA SER A 17 -6.94 5.06 -1.12
C SER A 17 -7.58 3.66 -1.10
N GLN A 18 -6.79 2.62 -1.43
CA GLN A 18 -7.25 1.23 -1.37
C GLN A 18 -7.62 0.76 0.03
N ASN A 19 -6.95 1.28 1.06
CA ASN A 19 -7.24 0.93 2.44
C ASN A 19 -8.60 1.50 2.89
N VAL A 20 -8.96 2.68 2.37
CA VAL A 20 -10.27 3.29 2.67
C VAL A 20 -11.41 2.43 2.10
N GLY A 21 -11.20 1.82 0.93
CA GLY A 21 -12.19 0.95 0.29
C GLY A 21 -12.35 -0.36 1.01
N LEU A 22 -11.23 -0.96 1.40
CA LEU A 22 -11.22 -2.17 2.20
C LEU A 22 -11.97 -1.97 3.53
N VAL A 23 -11.76 -0.85 4.22
CA VAL A 23 -12.47 -0.55 5.48
C VAL A 23 -13.97 -0.33 5.24
N GLN A 24 -14.36 0.30 4.14
CA GLN A 24 -15.78 0.48 3.77
C GLN A 24 -16.47 -0.85 3.46
N LEU A 25 -15.78 -1.79 2.81
CA LEU A 25 -16.31 -3.11 2.47
C LEU A 25 -16.36 -4.07 3.66
N THR A 26 -15.32 -4.06 4.49
CA THR A 26 -15.20 -4.98 5.65
C THR A 26 -15.94 -4.48 6.88
N GLY A 27 -16.20 -3.17 6.98
CA GLY A 27 -16.79 -2.53 8.17
C GLY A 27 -15.86 -2.52 9.39
N VAL A 28 -14.63 -3.03 9.26
CA VAL A 28 -13.72 -3.18 10.39
C VAL A 28 -12.80 -1.95 10.49
N ARG A 29 -13.03 -1.13 11.52
CA ARG A 29 -12.23 0.09 11.81
C ARG A 29 -11.28 -0.07 13.01
N ASN A 30 -11.08 -1.29 13.50
CA ASN A 30 -10.27 -1.51 14.70
C ASN A 30 -8.78 -1.17 14.45
N ARG A 31 -8.19 -0.32 15.30
CA ARG A 31 -6.78 0.09 15.22
C ARG A 31 -5.81 -1.07 15.42
N VAL A 32 -6.21 -2.10 16.16
CA VAL A 32 -5.39 -3.30 16.40
C VAL A 32 -4.95 -3.93 15.09
N ILE A 33 -5.84 -4.00 14.09
CA ILE A 33 -5.55 -4.59 12.78
C ILE A 33 -4.47 -3.79 12.04
N ILE A 34 -4.51 -2.45 12.16
CA ILE A 34 -3.50 -1.59 11.56
C ILE A 34 -2.11 -1.86 12.17
N TYR A 35 -2.04 -2.03 13.50
CA TYR A 35 -0.78 -2.39 14.17
C TYR A 35 -0.30 -3.80 13.78
N THR A 36 -1.21 -4.77 13.68
CA THR A 36 -0.87 -6.13 13.23
C THR A 36 -0.35 -6.14 11.80
N CYS A 37 -1.02 -5.44 10.87
CA CYS A 37 -0.56 -5.30 9.49
C CYS A 37 0.79 -4.56 9.40
N GLY A 38 0.99 -3.50 10.20
CA GLY A 38 2.26 -2.79 10.28
C GLY A 38 3.40 -3.69 10.76
N GLY A 39 3.18 -4.46 11.82
CA GLY A 39 4.14 -5.46 12.32
C GLY A 39 4.45 -6.52 11.27
N MET A 40 3.44 -7.03 10.57
CA MET A 40 3.62 -7.99 9.49
C MET A 40 4.49 -7.43 8.35
N LEU A 41 4.25 -6.19 7.92
CA LEU A 41 5.06 -5.53 6.88
C LEU A 41 6.51 -5.32 7.31
N ILE A 42 6.75 -4.98 8.59
CA ILE A 42 8.11 -4.88 9.13
C ILE A 42 8.81 -6.24 9.02
N VAL A 43 8.16 -7.32 9.49
CA VAL A 43 8.73 -8.67 9.42
C VAL A 43 9.01 -9.09 7.98
N LEU A 44 8.09 -8.86 7.05
CA LEU A 44 8.28 -9.17 5.63
C LEU A 44 9.42 -8.35 5.01
N GLY A 45 9.59 -7.08 5.43
CA GLY A 45 10.66 -6.21 4.97
C GLY A 45 12.06 -6.69 5.36
N PHE A 46 12.20 -7.41 6.48
CA PHE A 46 13.46 -8.03 6.89
C PHE A 46 13.80 -9.32 6.14
N ILE A 47 12.89 -9.86 5.31
CA ILE A 47 13.10 -11.11 4.58
C ILE A 47 13.61 -10.81 3.16
N PRO A 48 14.91 -10.97 2.87
CA PRO A 48 15.48 -10.62 1.56
C PRO A 48 14.96 -11.49 0.41
N LYS A 49 14.46 -12.71 0.73
CA LYS A 49 13.84 -13.59 -0.27
C LYS A 49 12.59 -12.97 -0.91
N ILE A 50 11.82 -12.20 -0.15
CA ILE A 50 10.63 -11.53 -0.68
C ILE A 50 11.05 -10.43 -1.66
N ALA A 51 12.07 -9.64 -1.30
CA ALA A 51 12.64 -8.64 -2.20
C ALA A 51 13.15 -9.28 -3.51
N ALA A 52 13.84 -10.41 -3.45
CA ALA A 52 14.30 -11.13 -4.64
C ALA A 52 13.14 -11.63 -5.53
N ILE A 53 12.01 -12.04 -4.95
CA ILE A 53 10.83 -12.44 -5.74
C ILE A 53 10.24 -11.21 -6.44
N THR A 54 10.19 -10.05 -5.77
CA THR A 54 9.65 -8.83 -6.39
C THR A 54 10.42 -8.36 -7.62
N THR A 55 11.72 -8.63 -7.71
CA THR A 55 12.54 -8.25 -8.88
C THR A 55 12.34 -9.17 -10.08
N ILE A 56 11.82 -10.38 -9.87
CA ILE A 56 11.54 -11.37 -10.94
C ILE A 56 10.16 -11.11 -11.57
N ILE A 57 9.31 -10.29 -10.95
CA ILE A 57 7.95 -10.01 -11.45
C ILE A 57 8.04 -9.37 -12.85
N PRO A 58 7.38 -9.93 -13.87
CA PRO A 58 7.40 -9.36 -15.21
C PRO A 58 6.80 -7.95 -15.25
N LYS A 59 7.41 -7.07 -16.05
CA LYS A 59 6.96 -5.67 -16.21
C LYS A 59 5.48 -5.57 -16.63
N SER A 60 5.01 -6.52 -17.45
CA SER A 60 3.60 -6.57 -17.89
C SER A 60 2.61 -6.76 -16.73
N VAL A 61 2.99 -7.53 -15.71
CA VAL A 61 2.16 -7.77 -14.50
C VAL A 61 2.17 -6.54 -13.61
N LEU A 62 3.33 -5.90 -13.44
CA LEU A 62 3.46 -4.63 -12.70
C LEU A 62 2.60 -3.54 -13.35
N GLY A 63 2.61 -3.44 -14.69
CA GLY A 63 1.77 -2.50 -15.43
C GLY A 63 0.27 -2.74 -15.21
N GLY A 64 -0.17 -4.00 -15.25
CA GLY A 64 -1.56 -4.36 -14.95
C GLY A 64 -1.97 -4.01 -13.52
N ALA A 65 -1.10 -4.27 -12.53
CA ALA A 65 -1.34 -3.88 -11.15
C ALA A 65 -1.43 -2.36 -11.00
N MET A 66 -0.53 -1.59 -11.63
CA MET A 66 -0.57 -0.13 -11.62
C MET A 66 -1.87 0.43 -12.21
N LEU A 67 -2.38 -0.14 -13.31
CA LEU A 67 -3.67 0.26 -13.88
C LEU A 67 -4.81 0.12 -12.86
N ALA A 68 -4.85 -0.98 -12.12
CA ALA A 68 -5.87 -1.18 -11.07
C ALA A 68 -5.72 -0.16 -9.93
N MET A 69 -4.48 0.13 -9.50
CA MET A 69 -4.22 1.14 -8.46
C MET A 69 -4.64 2.54 -8.91
N PHE A 70 -4.27 2.96 -10.13
CA PHE A 70 -4.65 4.26 -10.69
C PHE A 70 -6.16 4.36 -10.90
N GLY A 71 -6.83 3.31 -11.36
CA GLY A 71 -8.29 3.28 -11.49
C GLY A 71 -8.98 3.52 -10.15
N MET A 72 -8.47 2.94 -9.07
CA MET A 72 -9.01 3.18 -7.73
C MET A 72 -8.74 4.62 -7.27
N VAL A 73 -7.55 5.18 -7.52
CA VAL A 73 -7.25 6.59 -7.22
C VAL A 73 -8.24 7.52 -7.92
N MET A 74 -8.55 7.27 -9.20
CA MET A 74 -9.55 8.03 -9.97
C MET A 74 -10.95 7.91 -9.37
N ALA A 75 -11.39 6.69 -9.03
CA ALA A 75 -12.69 6.45 -8.40
C ALA A 75 -12.83 7.22 -7.06
N TYR A 76 -11.77 7.25 -6.25
CA TYR A 76 -11.74 8.05 -5.03
C TYR A 76 -11.75 9.55 -5.30
N GLY A 77 -11.09 10.02 -6.36
CA GLY A 77 -11.15 11.41 -6.79
C GLY A 77 -12.57 11.85 -7.14
N ILE A 78 -13.31 11.03 -7.89
CA ILE A 78 -14.73 11.29 -8.22
C ILE A 78 -15.58 11.31 -6.96
N LYS A 79 -15.39 10.33 -6.06
CA LYS A 79 -16.12 10.26 -4.79
C LYS A 79 -15.87 11.46 -3.88
N MET A 80 -14.72 12.13 -3.99
CA MET A 80 -14.42 13.32 -3.20
C MET A 80 -15.15 14.58 -3.71
N LEU A 81 -15.46 14.62 -5.01
CA LEU A 81 -16.16 15.74 -5.65
C LEU A 81 -17.69 15.63 -5.57
N SER A 82 -18.20 14.40 -5.46
CA SER A 82 -19.63 14.11 -5.28
C SER A 82 -20.03 14.11 -3.81
#